data_AF-A0A5N7B4Z5-F1
#
_entry.id   AF-A0A5N7B4Z5-F1
#
_cell.length_a   1.000
_cell.length_b   1.000
_cell.length_c   1.000
_cell.angle_alpha   90.00
_cell.angle_beta   90.00
_cell.angle_gamma   90.00
#
_symmetry.space_group_name_H-M   'P 1'
#
loop_
_entity.id
_entity.type
_entity.pdbx_description
1 polymer ?
#
loop_
_entity_poly.entity_id
_entity_poly.type
_entity_poly.pdbx_seq_one_letter_code
_entity_poly.pdbx_strand_id
1 'polypeptide(L)'
;MHHTAVTERTWHEIQQFRQNLPFLETEPTKRQAYYKFNSTKRFFTDGYSCTKWNSTCKPEIVESPHPNPQGQYDTYIKCINTSQDINGHHTSQPIRRDGNIDIPFLKRLFNHEIRTEFEECGAIEHTAQTSRFCHFNHTQGVGRLTVTKCSVKYHWMIPVDLQTCPFYIFTSFGIHTHPPPPPSKAPVAIMEGIFKVIQEMREPSLTLSK
;
A
#
# COMPACT_ATOMS: atom_id res chain seq x y z
N MET A 1 12.96 -17.30 -7.19
CA MET A 1 14.30 -16.72 -6.95
C MET A 1 15.07 -17.71 -6.09
N HIS A 2 16.25 -18.14 -6.52
CA HIS A 2 17.05 -19.14 -5.80
C HIS A 2 18.33 -18.49 -5.27
N HIS A 3 18.58 -18.52 -3.97
CA HIS A 3 19.77 -17.89 -3.39
C HIS A 3 20.28 -18.59 -2.12
N THR A 4 21.59 -18.53 -1.88
CA THR A 4 22.26 -18.97 -0.65
C THR A 4 22.73 -17.79 0.22
N ALA A 5 22.90 -16.62 -0.39
CA ALA A 5 23.19 -15.35 0.27
C ALA A 5 22.48 -14.22 -0.48
N VAL A 6 22.13 -13.14 0.23
CA VAL A 6 21.56 -11.94 -0.38
C VAL A 6 22.71 -11.07 -0.87
N THR A 7 22.88 -11.00 -2.19
CA THR A 7 23.91 -10.19 -2.84
C THR A 7 23.34 -8.87 -3.36
N GLU A 8 24.19 -7.92 -3.73
CA GLU A 8 23.76 -6.65 -4.35
C GLU A 8 22.98 -6.89 -5.64
N ARG A 9 23.42 -7.87 -6.44
CA ARG A 9 22.69 -8.32 -7.62
C ARG A 9 21.27 -8.80 -7.26
N THR A 10 21.14 -9.58 -6.19
CA THR A 10 19.83 -10.06 -5.70
C THR A 10 18.94 -8.88 -5.31
N TRP A 11 19.48 -7.85 -4.67
CA TRP A 11 18.74 -6.63 -4.35
C TRP A 11 18.26 -5.88 -5.59
N HIS A 12 19.13 -5.71 -6.58
CA HIS A 12 18.75 -5.10 -7.85
C HIS A 12 17.65 -5.89 -8.58
N GLU A 13 17.74 -7.23 -8.60
CA GLU A 13 16.70 -8.09 -9.19
C GLU A 13 15.34 -7.91 -8.48
N ILE A 14 15.33 -7.83 -7.14
CA ILE A 14 14.09 -7.56 -6.36
C ILE A 14 13.55 -6.16 -6.67
N GLN A 15 14.44 -5.16 -6.74
CA GLN A 15 14.05 -3.78 -7.02
C GLN A 15 13.45 -3.65 -8.42
N GLN A 16 14.09 -4.24 -9.43
CA GLN A 16 13.60 -4.26 -10.81
C GLN A 16 12.25 -4.97 -10.89
N PHE A 17 12.10 -6.13 -10.24
CA PHE A 17 10.81 -6.82 -10.18
C PHE A 17 9.71 -5.93 -9.60
N ARG A 18 10.00 -5.21 -8.51
CA ARG A 18 9.04 -4.26 -7.89
C ARG A 18 8.73 -3.05 -8.78
N GLN A 19 9.72 -2.52 -9.50
CA GLN A 19 9.54 -1.41 -10.44
C GLN A 19 8.72 -1.81 -11.67
N ASN A 20 8.84 -3.07 -12.10
CA ASN A 20 8.16 -3.61 -13.27
C ASN A 20 6.80 -4.25 -12.93
N LEU A 21 6.28 -4.05 -11.71
CA LEU A 21 4.91 -4.49 -11.41
C LEU A 21 3.94 -3.77 -12.34
N PRO A 22 2.92 -4.46 -12.90
CA PRO A 22 2.19 -3.99 -14.08
C PRO A 22 1.45 -2.66 -13.90
N PHE A 23 1.24 -2.22 -12.66
CA PHE A 23 0.63 -0.94 -12.37
C PHE A 23 1.18 -0.32 -11.06
N LEU A 24 2.22 0.50 -11.19
CA LEU A 24 2.69 1.38 -10.10
C LEU A 24 2.62 2.82 -10.59
N GLU A 25 1.48 3.48 -10.38
CA GLU A 25 1.36 4.91 -10.66
C GLU A 25 2.33 5.69 -9.75
N THR A 26 3.33 6.30 -10.37
CA THR A 26 4.41 7.01 -9.68
C THR A 26 3.98 8.39 -9.23
N GLU A 27 3.08 9.03 -9.97
CA GLU A 27 2.59 10.37 -9.63
C GLU A 27 1.64 10.30 -8.43
N PRO A 28 1.96 11.01 -7.31
CA PRO A 28 1.17 10.90 -6.09
C PRO A 28 -0.33 11.20 -6.28
N THR A 29 -0.66 12.20 -7.10
CA THR A 29 -2.04 12.65 -7.34
C THR A 29 -2.84 11.65 -8.17
N LYS A 30 -2.21 11.03 -9.17
CA LYS A 30 -2.82 9.96 -9.97
C LYS A 30 -2.96 8.67 -9.19
N ARG A 31 -2.00 8.36 -8.31
CA ARG A 31 -2.09 7.21 -7.39
C ARG A 31 -3.25 7.36 -6.42
N GLN A 32 -3.48 8.55 -5.88
CA GLN A 32 -4.63 8.84 -5.03
C GLN A 32 -5.96 8.76 -5.80
N ALA A 33 -6.00 9.28 -7.04
CA ALA A 33 -7.14 9.09 -7.94
C ALA A 33 -7.44 7.61 -8.15
N TYR A 34 -6.40 6.82 -8.39
CA TYR A 34 -6.52 5.39 -8.58
C TYR A 34 -7.06 4.65 -7.34
N TYR A 35 -6.58 4.99 -6.13
CA TYR A 35 -7.15 4.45 -4.89
C TYR A 35 -8.62 4.85 -4.71
N LYS A 36 -8.98 6.09 -5.05
CA LYS A 36 -10.36 6.56 -5.00
C LYS A 36 -11.25 5.79 -5.99
N PHE A 37 -10.77 5.53 -7.21
CA PHE A 37 -11.46 4.70 -8.20
C PHE A 37 -11.73 3.28 -7.67
N ASN A 38 -10.70 2.59 -7.17
CA ASN A 38 -10.84 1.22 -6.67
C ASN A 38 -11.75 1.12 -5.45
N SER A 39 -11.58 2.03 -4.48
CA SER A 39 -12.44 2.09 -3.29
C SER A 39 -13.90 2.32 -3.68
N THR A 40 -14.16 3.24 -4.61
CA THR A 40 -15.51 3.51 -5.11
C THR A 40 -16.08 2.31 -5.85
N LYS A 41 -15.33 1.73 -6.80
CA LYS A 41 -15.78 0.55 -7.56
C LYS A 41 -16.18 -0.57 -6.61
N ARG A 42 -15.35 -0.87 -5.61
CA ARG A 42 -15.64 -1.88 -4.60
C ARG A 42 -16.84 -1.54 -3.73
N PHE A 43 -16.96 -0.29 -3.28
CA PHE A 43 -18.11 0.17 -2.49
C PHE A 43 -19.44 -0.05 -3.22
N PHE A 44 -19.47 0.10 -4.55
CA PHE A 44 -20.63 -0.19 -5.38
C PHE A 44 -20.83 -1.69 -5.65
N THR A 45 -19.75 -2.44 -5.93
CA THR A 45 -19.80 -3.89 -6.16
C THR A 45 -20.27 -4.66 -4.92
N ASP A 46 -19.82 -4.26 -3.73
CA ASP A 46 -20.13 -4.93 -2.46
C ASP A 46 -21.55 -4.58 -1.95
N GLY A 47 -22.31 -3.74 -2.65
CA GLY A 47 -23.69 -3.41 -2.28
C GLY A 47 -23.84 -2.29 -1.26
N TYR A 48 -22.74 -1.66 -0.83
CA TYR A 48 -22.76 -0.67 0.26
C TYR A 48 -23.03 0.76 -0.21
N SER A 49 -23.08 1.00 -1.52
CA SER A 49 -23.17 2.36 -2.06
C SER A 49 -24.46 3.07 -1.69
N CYS A 50 -25.59 2.39 -1.85
CA CYS A 50 -26.92 2.96 -1.67
C CYS A 50 -27.66 2.20 -0.56
N THR A 51 -28.48 2.87 0.25
CA THR A 51 -29.26 2.19 1.31
C THR A 51 -30.26 1.19 0.72
N LYS A 52 -30.79 1.47 -0.48
CA LYS A 52 -31.55 0.53 -1.32
C LYS A 52 -30.72 0.16 -2.54
N TRP A 53 -29.63 -0.55 -2.32
CA TRP A 53 -28.78 -0.99 -3.42
C TRP A 53 -29.54 -1.91 -4.38
N ASN A 54 -29.25 -1.76 -5.67
CA ASN A 54 -29.73 -2.65 -6.72
C ASN A 54 -28.61 -2.90 -7.74
N SER A 55 -28.80 -3.88 -8.63
CA SER A 55 -27.80 -4.26 -9.63
C SER A 55 -27.53 -3.18 -10.69
N THR A 56 -28.38 -2.15 -10.79
CA THR A 56 -28.16 -1.02 -11.70
C THR A 56 -27.35 0.10 -11.06
N CYS A 57 -27.13 0.10 -9.74
CA CYS A 57 -26.31 1.09 -9.05
C CYS A 57 -24.86 1.04 -9.56
N LYS A 58 -24.44 2.09 -10.27
CA LYS A 58 -23.07 2.27 -10.75
C LYS A 58 -22.57 3.66 -10.42
N PRO A 59 -21.27 3.81 -10.12
CA PRO A 59 -20.68 5.12 -9.88
C PRO A 59 -20.48 5.88 -11.19
N GLU A 60 -20.74 7.18 -11.15
CA GLU A 60 -20.48 8.13 -12.22
C GLU A 60 -19.84 9.40 -11.64
N ILE A 61 -18.91 9.99 -12.39
CA ILE A 61 -18.32 11.29 -12.04
C ILE A 61 -19.12 12.38 -12.74
N VAL A 62 -19.70 13.27 -11.94
CA VAL A 62 -20.47 14.42 -12.44
C VAL A 62 -19.94 15.72 -11.86
N GLU A 63 -20.10 16.80 -12.61
CA GLU A 63 -19.86 18.15 -12.11
C GLU A 63 -21.14 18.73 -11.52
N SER A 64 -21.00 19.69 -10.62
CA SER A 64 -22.14 20.42 -10.08
C SER A 64 -22.85 21.15 -11.23
N PRO A 65 -24.18 21.28 -11.18
CA PRO A 65 -24.91 22.07 -12.18
C PRO A 65 -24.63 23.57 -12.04
N HIS A 66 -24.18 24.00 -10.87
CA HIS A 66 -23.92 25.40 -10.54
C HIS A 66 -22.49 25.56 -10.00
N PRO A 67 -21.83 26.68 -10.31
CA PRO A 67 -20.53 26.97 -9.72
C PRO A 67 -20.68 27.27 -8.23
N ASN A 68 -19.64 26.94 -7.47
CA ASN A 68 -19.48 27.35 -6.09
C ASN A 68 -19.23 28.88 -6.01
N PRO A 69 -19.17 29.47 -4.80
CA PRO A 69 -18.94 30.91 -4.65
C PRO A 69 -17.63 31.44 -5.26
N GLN A 70 -16.69 30.55 -5.61
CA GLN A 70 -15.42 30.88 -6.26
C GLN A 70 -15.50 30.75 -7.80
N GLY A 71 -16.69 30.51 -8.36
CA GLY A 71 -16.92 30.39 -9.80
C GLY A 71 -16.53 29.02 -10.38
N GLN A 72 -16.23 28.03 -9.54
CA GLN A 72 -15.77 26.71 -9.98
C GLN A 72 -16.87 25.65 -9.82
N TYR A 73 -16.95 24.70 -10.75
CA TYR A 73 -17.89 23.58 -10.65
C TYR A 73 -17.32 22.45 -9.79
N ASP A 74 -17.98 22.08 -8.70
CA ASP A 74 -17.51 21.00 -7.82
C ASP A 74 -17.71 19.64 -8.49
N THR A 75 -16.82 18.69 -8.23
CA THR A 75 -16.88 17.35 -8.84
C THR A 75 -17.35 16.33 -7.80
N TYR A 76 -18.29 15.48 -8.21
CA TYR A 76 -18.94 14.49 -7.36
C TYR A 76 -18.82 13.09 -7.95
N ILE A 77 -18.76 12.10 -7.07
CA ILE A 77 -19.09 10.71 -7.41
C ILE A 77 -20.54 10.48 -7.01
N LYS A 78 -21.40 10.19 -7.98
CA LYS A 78 -22.81 9.89 -7.77
C LYS A 78 -23.15 8.50 -8.25
N CYS A 79 -24.23 7.93 -7.72
CA CYS A 79 -24.87 6.79 -8.36
C CYS A 79 -25.62 7.27 -9.60
N ILE A 80 -25.62 6.51 -10.70
CA ILE A 80 -26.41 6.84 -11.90
C ILE A 80 -27.92 6.97 -11.62
N ASN A 81 -28.41 6.36 -10.54
CA ASN A 81 -29.81 6.42 -10.12
C ASN A 81 -30.12 7.67 -9.24
N THR A 82 -29.12 8.50 -8.92
CA THR A 82 -29.23 9.62 -7.95
C THR A 82 -30.19 10.76 -8.37
N SER A 83 -30.66 10.81 -9.61
CA SER A 83 -31.64 11.83 -10.06
C SER A 83 -33.08 11.32 -10.16
N GLN A 84 -33.32 10.03 -9.96
CA GLN A 84 -34.65 9.42 -10.17
C GLN A 84 -35.56 9.41 -8.94
N ASP A 85 -35.00 9.59 -7.73
CA ASP A 85 -35.77 9.61 -6.49
C ASP A 85 -35.20 10.71 -5.57
N ILE A 86 -35.98 11.76 -5.31
CA ILE A 86 -35.62 12.86 -4.39
C ILE A 86 -35.53 12.35 -2.94
N ASN A 87 -36.21 11.24 -2.63
CA ASN A 87 -36.07 10.49 -1.38
C ASN A 87 -35.06 9.33 -1.51
N GLY A 88 -34.37 9.26 -2.65
CA GLY A 88 -33.50 8.18 -3.03
C GLY A 88 -32.29 8.13 -2.14
N HIS A 89 -32.13 7.01 -1.44
CA HIS A 89 -30.97 6.74 -0.60
C HIS A 89 -29.73 6.35 -1.44
N HIS A 90 -29.39 7.17 -2.43
CA HIS A 90 -28.31 6.94 -3.38
C HIS A 90 -27.08 7.76 -3.04
N THR A 91 -25.89 7.21 -3.29
CA THR A 91 -24.63 7.90 -2.99
C THR A 91 -24.49 9.20 -3.77
N SER A 92 -24.06 10.26 -3.08
CA SER A 92 -23.49 11.46 -3.69
C SER A 92 -22.38 11.98 -2.79
N GLN A 93 -21.13 11.85 -3.25
CA GLN A 93 -19.94 12.25 -2.47
C GLN A 93 -19.14 13.31 -3.23
N PRO A 94 -18.85 14.48 -2.62
CA PRO A 94 -17.94 15.45 -3.22
C PRO A 94 -16.51 14.90 -3.25
N ILE A 95 -15.77 15.21 -4.31
CA ILE A 95 -14.34 14.99 -4.40
C ILE A 95 -13.65 16.26 -3.91
N ARG A 96 -12.82 16.14 -2.87
CA ARG A 96 -12.07 17.27 -2.32
C ARG A 96 -11.15 17.85 -3.40
N ARG A 97 -11.21 19.17 -3.58
CA ARG A 97 -10.33 19.95 -4.47
C ARG A 97 -9.13 20.50 -3.73
N ASP A 98 -8.44 19.63 -2.99
CA ASP A 98 -7.22 19.97 -2.26
C ASP A 98 -5.95 19.72 -3.09
N GLY A 99 -6.09 19.37 -4.37
CA GLY A 99 -4.98 19.05 -5.27
C GLY A 99 -4.41 17.64 -5.06
N ASN A 100 -4.92 16.89 -4.08
CA ASN A 100 -4.39 15.56 -3.77
C ASN A 100 -4.83 14.48 -4.76
N ILE A 101 -5.81 14.76 -5.62
CA ILE A 101 -6.40 13.82 -6.57
C ILE A 101 -6.43 14.43 -7.97
N ASP A 102 -5.82 13.74 -8.95
CA ASP A 102 -5.91 14.10 -10.37
C ASP A 102 -7.31 13.74 -10.92
N ILE A 103 -8.20 14.73 -10.98
CA ILE A 103 -9.60 14.56 -11.43
C ILE A 103 -9.68 14.14 -12.91
N PRO A 104 -8.93 14.75 -13.85
CA PRO A 104 -8.90 14.29 -15.24
C PRO A 104 -8.54 12.81 -15.35
N PHE A 105 -7.48 12.36 -14.65
CA PHE A 105 -7.08 10.96 -14.64
C PHE A 105 -8.18 10.05 -14.05
N LEU A 106 -8.79 10.49 -12.95
CA LEU A 106 -9.91 9.78 -12.34
C LEU A 106 -11.08 9.59 -13.31
N LYS A 107 -11.47 10.63 -14.07
CA LYS A 107 -12.52 10.54 -15.09
C LYS A 107 -12.19 9.48 -16.15
N ARG A 108 -10.95 9.46 -16.64
CA ARG A 108 -10.50 8.46 -17.63
C ARG A 108 -10.58 7.02 -17.10
N LEU A 109 -10.32 6.80 -15.80
CA LEU A 109 -10.50 5.49 -15.16
C LEU A 109 -11.97 5.05 -15.13
N PHE A 110 -12.89 5.94 -14.72
CA PHE A 110 -14.33 5.64 -14.68
C PHE A 110 -14.95 5.46 -16.07
N ASN A 111 -14.43 6.17 -17.07
CA ASN A 111 -14.85 6.04 -18.47
C ASN A 111 -14.28 4.78 -19.16
N HIS A 112 -13.52 3.95 -18.46
CA HIS A 112 -12.83 2.78 -19.02
C HIS A 112 -11.84 3.10 -20.16
N GLU A 113 -11.37 4.35 -20.26
CA GLU A 113 -10.35 4.77 -21.21
C GLU A 113 -8.96 4.25 -20.83
N ILE A 114 -8.79 3.88 -19.56
CA ILE A 114 -7.57 3.28 -19.02
C ILE A 114 -7.96 1.90 -18.48
N ARG A 115 -7.36 0.84 -19.05
CA ARG A 115 -7.53 -0.53 -18.56
C ARG A 115 -6.49 -0.84 -17.49
N THR A 116 -6.95 -1.27 -16.32
CA THR A 116 -6.10 -1.66 -15.19
C THR A 116 -5.95 -3.17 -15.22
N GLU A 117 -5.09 -3.67 -16.10
CA GLU A 117 -5.21 -5.07 -16.52
C GLU A 117 -4.95 -6.05 -15.37
N PHE A 118 -3.87 -5.95 -14.59
CA PHE A 118 -3.70 -6.78 -13.37
C PHE A 118 -2.73 -6.12 -12.39
N GLU A 119 -3.07 -6.10 -11.11
CA GLU A 119 -2.11 -5.74 -10.06
C GLU A 119 -1.59 -7.00 -9.39
N GLU A 120 -0.45 -7.49 -9.84
CA GLU A 120 0.37 -8.33 -8.96
C GLU A 120 1.00 -7.42 -7.90
N CYS A 121 0.84 -7.79 -6.63
CA CYS A 121 1.48 -7.09 -5.53
C CYS A 121 2.80 -7.76 -5.19
N GLY A 122 3.92 -7.05 -5.39
CA GLY A 122 5.25 -7.50 -4.96
C GLY A 122 5.57 -7.18 -3.50
N ALA A 123 4.57 -6.97 -2.65
CA ALA A 123 4.78 -6.79 -1.21
C ALA A 123 5.33 -8.09 -0.61
N ILE A 124 6.42 -7.96 0.15
CA ILE A 124 7.04 -9.06 0.88
C ILE A 124 7.04 -8.61 2.32
N GLU A 125 6.37 -9.36 3.19
CA GLU A 125 6.23 -9.06 4.61
C GLU A 125 7.00 -10.09 5.45
N HIS A 126 7.36 -9.71 6.68
CA HIS A 126 7.94 -10.66 7.62
C HIS A 126 6.90 -11.70 8.06
N THR A 127 7.37 -12.94 8.27
CA THR A 127 6.59 -14.11 8.74
C THR A 127 5.90 -13.91 10.10
N ALA A 128 6.26 -12.85 10.84
CA ALA A 128 5.72 -12.55 12.17
C ALA A 128 4.31 -11.93 12.16
N GLN A 129 3.75 -11.64 11.00
CA GLN A 129 2.40 -11.08 10.92
C GLN A 129 1.36 -12.21 10.82
N THR A 130 0.52 -12.33 11.83
CA THR A 130 -0.79 -13.02 11.74
C THR A 130 -1.71 -12.41 10.68
N SER A 131 -1.28 -11.32 10.04
CA SER A 131 -1.99 -10.67 8.95
C SER A 131 -2.16 -11.64 7.78
N ARG A 132 -3.41 -11.95 7.47
CA ARG A 132 -3.79 -12.74 6.29
C ARG A 132 -3.85 -11.89 5.02
N PHE A 133 -3.64 -10.59 5.18
CA PHE A 133 -4.06 -9.57 4.23
C PHE A 133 -2.96 -8.52 4.05
N CYS A 134 -2.79 -8.10 2.80
CA CYS A 134 -1.85 -7.06 2.41
C CYS A 134 -2.32 -5.70 2.93
N HIS A 135 -1.39 -4.88 3.40
CA HIS A 135 -1.66 -3.52 3.85
C HIS A 135 -1.79 -2.51 2.71
N PHE A 136 -1.44 -2.92 1.49
CA PHE A 136 -1.62 -2.11 0.29
C PHE A 136 -3.04 -2.26 -0.26
N ASN A 137 -3.59 -1.19 -0.82
CA ASN A 137 -4.87 -1.23 -1.52
C ASN A 137 -4.66 -1.84 -2.91
N HIS A 138 -5.40 -2.91 -3.24
CA HIS A 138 -5.39 -3.50 -4.57
C HIS A 138 -6.73 -3.28 -5.29
N THR A 139 -6.66 -3.29 -6.62
CA THR A 139 -7.78 -3.30 -7.57
C THR A 139 -8.83 -4.35 -7.29
N GLN A 140 -8.41 -5.54 -6.88
CA GLN A 140 -9.29 -6.69 -6.60
C GLN A 140 -9.79 -6.70 -5.15
N GLY A 141 -9.38 -5.73 -4.33
CA GLY A 141 -9.74 -5.63 -2.92
C GLY A 141 -8.55 -5.86 -1.98
N VAL A 142 -8.81 -6.40 -0.80
CA VAL A 142 -7.75 -6.66 0.17
C VAL A 142 -6.98 -7.88 -0.32
N GLY A 143 -5.71 -7.70 -0.67
CA GLY A 143 -4.87 -8.75 -1.24
C GLY A 143 -4.59 -9.81 -0.19
N ARG A 144 -4.77 -11.09 -0.51
CA ARG A 144 -4.46 -12.17 0.44
C ARG A 144 -2.97 -12.47 0.38
N LEU A 145 -2.30 -12.42 1.53
CA LEU A 145 -0.88 -12.78 1.60
C LEU A 145 -0.73 -14.30 1.39
N THR A 146 0.24 -14.68 0.56
CA THR A 146 0.62 -16.08 0.34
C THR A 146 1.87 -16.40 1.14
N VAL A 147 1.83 -17.48 1.91
CA VAL A 147 2.98 -17.91 2.71
C VAL A 147 3.82 -18.85 1.86
N THR A 148 5.04 -18.43 1.54
CA THR A 148 6.03 -19.28 0.87
C THR A 148 6.83 -20.05 1.91
N LYS A 149 6.86 -21.39 1.79
CA LYS A 149 7.64 -22.24 2.70
C LYS A 149 9.12 -22.16 2.33
N CYS A 150 9.97 -21.94 3.33
CA CYS A 150 11.41 -22.04 3.17
C CYS A 150 11.87 -23.49 3.42
N SER A 151 12.70 -24.02 2.52
CA SER A 151 13.31 -25.35 2.64
C SER A 151 14.65 -25.36 3.36
N VAL A 152 15.20 -24.18 3.70
CA VAL A 152 16.47 -24.05 4.43
C VAL A 152 16.31 -24.52 5.87
N LYS A 153 17.26 -25.34 6.32
CA LYS A 153 17.31 -25.90 7.67
C LYS A 153 18.40 -25.20 8.47
N TYR A 154 18.09 -24.91 9.73
CA TYR A 154 19.04 -24.33 10.68
C TYR A 154 19.39 -25.36 11.74
N HIS A 155 20.67 -25.57 12.00
CA HIS A 155 21.14 -26.39 13.11
C HIS A 155 21.86 -25.51 14.13
N TRP A 156 21.48 -25.69 15.39
CA TRP A 156 22.12 -25.09 16.55
C TRP A 156 22.85 -26.21 17.28
N MET A 157 24.17 -26.11 17.34
CA MET A 157 25.01 -27.05 18.10
C MET A 157 25.50 -26.31 19.33
N ILE A 158 24.83 -26.56 20.46
CA ILE A 158 25.12 -25.93 21.75
C ILE A 158 25.92 -26.93 22.59
N PRO A 159 27.13 -26.59 23.04
CA PRO A 159 27.90 -27.44 23.95
C PRO A 159 27.13 -27.70 25.25
N VAL A 160 27.35 -28.88 25.83
CA VAL A 160 26.71 -29.27 27.10
C VAL A 160 27.12 -28.33 28.24
N ASP A 161 28.37 -27.86 28.22
CA ASP A 161 28.90 -26.92 29.20
C ASP A 161 29.41 -25.66 28.51
N LEU A 162 28.71 -24.55 28.76
CA LEU A 162 29.05 -23.23 28.24
C LEU A 162 30.13 -22.51 29.06
N GLN A 163 30.49 -23.01 30.24
CA GLN A 163 31.60 -22.47 31.03
C GLN A 163 32.94 -22.89 30.42
N THR A 164 33.04 -24.13 29.95
CA THR A 164 34.25 -24.64 29.29
C THR A 164 34.30 -24.33 27.79
N CYS A 165 33.14 -24.21 27.13
CA CYS A 165 33.05 -23.77 25.74
C CYS A 165 31.97 -22.69 25.59
N PRO A 166 32.32 -21.38 25.66
CA PRO A 166 31.34 -20.29 25.63
C PRO A 166 30.80 -19.96 24.24
N PHE A 167 30.97 -20.87 23.28
CA PHE A 167 30.57 -20.69 21.89
C PHE A 167 29.60 -21.79 21.47
N TYR A 168 28.62 -21.46 20.65
CA TYR A 168 27.79 -22.43 19.95
C TYR A 168 27.95 -22.24 18.45
N ILE A 169 27.70 -23.31 17.69
CA ILE A 169 27.80 -23.28 16.24
C ILE A 169 26.39 -23.17 15.67
N PHE A 170 26.20 -22.20 14.79
CA PHE A 170 25.00 -22.05 13.99
C PHE A 170 25.32 -22.38 12.53
N THR A 171 24.61 -23.34 11.95
CA THR A 171 24.77 -23.71 10.53
C THR A 171 23.43 -23.64 9.81
N SER A 172 23.48 -23.27 8.53
CA SER A 172 22.33 -23.15 7.65
C SER A 172 22.56 -24.02 6.41
N PHE A 173 21.61 -24.89 6.08
CA PHE A 173 21.70 -25.82 4.95
C PHE A 173 20.51 -25.67 4.01
N GLY A 174 20.78 -25.49 2.71
CA GLY A 174 19.77 -25.44 1.66
C GLY A 174 19.87 -24.19 0.79
N ILE A 175 18.90 -24.05 -0.11
CA ILE A 175 18.76 -22.91 -1.02
C ILE A 175 17.40 -22.26 -0.75
N HIS A 176 17.39 -20.94 -0.56
CA HIS A 176 16.15 -20.17 -0.47
C HIS A 176 15.48 -20.11 -1.83
N THR A 177 14.20 -20.46 -1.90
CA THR A 177 13.37 -20.43 -3.13
C THR A 177 12.40 -19.24 -3.18
N HIS A 178 12.41 -18.42 -2.14
CA HIS A 178 11.61 -17.21 -1.95
C HIS A 178 12.52 -15.98 -1.90
N PRO A 179 12.01 -14.76 -2.14
CA PRO A 179 12.80 -13.55 -1.93
C PRO A 179 13.11 -13.34 -0.44
N PRO A 180 14.22 -12.67 -0.09
CA PRO A 180 14.53 -12.32 1.29
C PRO A 180 13.43 -11.38 1.85
N PRO A 181 13.09 -11.52 3.14
CA PRO A 181 12.18 -10.59 3.78
C PRO A 181 12.81 -9.18 3.81
N PRO A 182 12.00 -8.13 4.01
CA PRO A 182 12.52 -6.78 4.24
C PRO A 182 13.53 -6.77 5.41
N PRO A 183 14.45 -5.81 5.47
CA PRO A 183 15.24 -5.60 6.67
C PRO A 183 14.33 -5.14 7.82
N SER A 184 14.30 -5.89 8.93
CA SER A 184 13.50 -5.55 10.10
C SER A 184 14.13 -4.47 10.98
N LYS A 185 15.44 -4.22 10.82
CA LYS A 185 16.18 -3.19 11.54
C LYS A 185 16.50 -2.05 10.60
N ALA A 186 16.19 -0.82 11.02
CA ALA A 186 16.68 0.36 10.34
C ALA A 186 18.22 0.37 10.32
N PRO A 187 18.85 0.90 9.25
CA PRO A 187 20.29 1.09 9.20
C PRO A 187 20.81 1.81 10.45
N VAL A 188 21.95 1.34 10.97
CA VAL A 188 22.56 1.88 12.21
C VAL A 188 22.76 3.39 12.13
N ALA A 189 23.24 3.90 10.99
CA ALA A 189 23.43 5.34 10.79
C ALA A 189 22.15 6.18 10.96
N ILE A 190 20.99 5.65 10.56
CA ILE A 190 19.70 6.33 10.75
C ILE A 190 19.33 6.31 12.24
N MET A 191 19.52 5.18 12.92
CA MET A 191 19.27 5.05 14.35
C MET A 191 20.16 6.00 15.16
N GLU A 192 21.45 6.09 14.84
CA GLU A 192 22.39 7.02 15.44
C GLU A 192 21.99 8.48 15.23
N GLY A 193 21.55 8.84 14.01
CA GLY A 193 21.02 10.17 13.73
C GLY A 193 19.79 10.51 14.56
N ILE A 194 18.84 9.56 14.69
CA ILE A 194 17.65 9.72 15.54
C ILE A 194 18.05 9.88 17.01
N PHE A 195 18.98 9.06 17.51
CA PHE A 195 19.45 9.18 18.90
C PHE A 195 20.11 10.53 19.15
N LYS A 196 20.90 11.02 18.21
CA LYS A 196 21.52 12.35 18.28
C LYS A 196 20.47 13.47 18.38
N VAL A 197 19.45 13.45 17.51
CA VAL A 197 18.35 14.43 17.56
C VAL A 197 17.60 14.35 18.90
N ILE A 198 17.31 13.15 19.41
CA ILE A 198 16.64 12.98 20.71
C ILE A 198 17.52 13.51 21.86
N GLN A 199 18.84 13.32 21.80
CA GLN A 199 19.78 13.86 22.77
C GLN A 199 19.80 15.39 22.72
N GLU A 200 19.91 15.98 21.53
CA GLU A 200 19.89 17.43 21.31
C GLU A 200 18.57 18.05 21.79
N MET A 201 17.43 17.40 21.56
CA MET A 201 16.12 17.84 22.06
C MET A 201 15.98 17.80 23.60
N ARG A 202 16.79 16.97 24.28
CA ARG A 202 16.81 16.87 25.73
C ARG A 202 17.77 17.86 26.38
N GLU A 203 18.60 18.57 25.60
CA GLU A 203 19.44 19.64 26.10
C GLU A 203 18.65 20.97 26.16
N PRO A 204 18.37 21.50 27.38
CA PRO A 204 17.54 22.70 27.54
C PRO A 204 18.17 23.99 26.99
N SER A 205 19.44 23.95 26.60
CA SER A 205 20.19 25.09 26.05
C SER A 205 19.87 25.40 24.58
N LEU A 206 19.11 24.55 23.90
CA LEU A 206 18.82 24.67 22.46
C LEU A 206 17.44 25.27 22.13
N THR A 207 16.64 25.69 23.12
CA THR A 207 15.53 26.63 22.83
C THR A 207 16.11 28.00 22.52
N LEU A 208 16.44 28.23 21.24
CA LEU A 208 16.70 29.55 20.70
C LEU A 208 15.45 30.43 20.91
N SER A 209 15.52 31.28 21.94
CA SER A 209 14.73 32.51 22.02
C SER A 209 15.72 33.67 22.19
N LYS A 210 16.12 34.24 21.06
CA LYS A 210 16.48 35.65 20.91
C LYS A 210 15.58 36.23 19.84
#